data_AF-A0A1Q7RVF6-F1
#
_entry.id   AF-A0A1Q7RVF6-F1
#
_cell.length_a   1.000
_cell.length_b   1.000
_cell.length_c   1.000
_cell.angle_alpha   90.00
_cell.angle_beta   90.00
_cell.angle_gamma   90.00
#
_symmetry.space_group_name_H-M   'P 1'
#
loop_
_entity.id
_entity.type
_entity.pdbx_description
1 polymer ?
#
loop_
_entity_poly.entity_id
_entity_poly.type
_entity_poly.pdbx_seq_one_letter_code
_entity_poly.pdbx_strand_id
1 'polypeptide(L)'
;MKTLMAVTAVVVGLTFAAGTATANMCPTLVKQGRDAAATMDANSDKVKKAVSMLDKAEALHKEGKHADSVKQANEALDLLGVKK
;
A
#
# COMPACT_ATOMS: atom_id res chain seq x y z
N MET A 1 -46.18 28.80 -2.37
CA MET A 1 -45.17 29.41 -3.27
C MET A 1 -44.33 30.38 -2.45
N LYS A 2 -43.00 30.21 -2.46
CA LYS A 2 -41.96 31.01 -1.76
C LYS A 2 -41.98 30.82 -0.23
N THR A 3 -40.99 30.25 0.45
CA THR A 3 -39.55 30.08 0.16
C THR A 3 -39.01 28.85 0.92
N LEU A 4 -38.87 27.74 0.20
CA LEU A 4 -37.74 26.82 0.41
C LEU A 4 -36.50 27.63 0.04
N MET A 5 -35.49 27.76 0.91
CA MET A 5 -34.07 28.02 0.62
C MET A 5 -33.38 28.58 1.87
N ALA A 6 -32.81 27.71 2.69
CA ALA A 6 -31.60 27.96 3.50
C ALA A 6 -31.28 26.74 4.39
N VAL A 7 -31.16 25.55 3.79
CA VAL A 7 -30.54 24.39 4.44
C VAL A 7 -29.45 23.90 3.50
N THR A 8 -28.39 24.70 3.36
CA THR A 8 -27.25 24.33 2.50
C THR A 8 -25.96 24.95 3.02
N ALA A 9 -25.47 24.46 4.15
CA ALA A 9 -24.07 24.61 4.55
C ALA A 9 -23.72 23.64 5.70
N VAL A 10 -24.07 22.36 5.56
CA VAL A 10 -23.50 21.31 6.41
C VAL A 10 -22.95 20.23 5.50
N VAL A 11 -21.75 19.75 5.84
CA VAL A 11 -21.07 18.57 5.31
C VAL A 11 -20.22 18.77 4.05
N VAL A 12 -19.22 19.65 4.10
CA VAL A 12 -17.98 19.46 3.30
C VAL A 12 -16.80 19.51 4.27
N GLY A 13 -16.59 18.45 5.05
CA GLY A 13 -15.52 18.49 6.05
C GLY A 13 -15.18 17.21 6.81
N LEU A 14 -15.65 16.02 6.40
CA LEU A 14 -15.32 14.78 7.15
C LEU A 14 -14.86 13.58 6.30
N THR A 15 -14.71 13.68 4.98
CA THR A 15 -14.26 12.52 4.18
C THR A 15 -12.75 12.33 4.09
N PHE A 16 -11.93 13.25 4.62
CA PHE A 16 -10.47 13.14 4.53
C PHE A 16 -9.78 12.46 5.74
N ALA A 17 -10.51 12.16 6.83
CA ALA A 17 -9.90 11.63 8.04
C ALA A 17 -9.59 10.11 8.00
N ALA A 18 -10.09 9.37 7.00
CA ALA A 18 -9.78 7.94 6.84
C ALA A 18 -8.55 7.66 5.93
N GLY A 19 -7.99 8.69 5.27
CA GLY A 19 -6.96 8.51 4.24
C GLY A 19 -5.51 8.57 4.74
N THR A 20 -5.27 9.00 5.98
CA THR A 20 -3.89 9.21 6.46
C THR A 20 -3.18 7.91 6.82
N ALA A 21 -3.91 6.87 7.22
CA ALA A 21 -3.34 5.55 7.53
C ALA A 21 -3.06 4.70 6.28
N THR A 22 -3.82 4.88 5.19
CA THR A 22 -3.66 4.10 3.95
C THR A 22 -2.61 4.68 2.99
N ALA A 23 -2.33 5.98 3.06
CA ALA A 23 -1.40 6.64 2.15
C ALA A 23 0.04 6.07 2.23
N ASN A 24 0.45 5.59 3.41
CA ASN A 24 1.84 5.13 3.65
C ASN A 24 2.00 3.60 3.65
N MET A 25 0.94 2.81 3.43
CA MET A 25 1.05 1.35 3.53
C MET A 25 1.91 0.73 2.43
N CYS A 26 1.76 1.16 1.17
CA CYS A 26 2.54 0.63 0.05
C CYS A 26 4.06 0.79 0.28
N PRO A 27 4.60 1.99 0.55
CA PRO A 27 6.04 2.16 0.76
C PRO A 27 6.55 1.43 2.01
N THR A 28 5.75 1.34 3.08
CA THR A 28 6.13 0.59 4.29
C THR A 28 6.27 -0.91 4.01
N LEU A 29 5.28 -1.54 3.34
CA LEU A 29 5.32 -2.97 3.03
C LEU A 29 6.49 -3.31 2.09
N VAL A 30 6.73 -2.47 1.09
CA VAL A 30 7.88 -2.64 0.18
C VAL A 30 9.19 -2.57 0.96
N LYS A 31 9.34 -1.56 1.83
CA LYS A 31 10.54 -1.42 2.66
C LYS A 31 10.74 -2.60 3.59
N GLN A 32 9.70 -3.05 4.31
CA GLN A 32 9.77 -4.22 5.19
C GLN A 32 10.24 -5.47 4.44
N GLY A 33 9.72 -5.68 3.22
CA GLY A 33 10.14 -6.81 2.38
C GLY A 33 11.59 -6.71 1.94
N ARG A 34 12.06 -5.51 1.55
CA ARG A 34 13.46 -5.29 1.15
C ARG A 34 14.42 -5.45 2.33
N ASP A 35 14.06 -4.89 3.48
CA ASP A 35 14.86 -5.01 4.70
C ASP A 35 14.99 -6.48 5.14
N ALA A 36 13.89 -7.25 5.07
CA ALA A 36 13.94 -8.68 5.36
C ALA A 36 14.82 -9.43 4.35
N ALA A 37 14.60 -9.23 3.05
CA ALA A 37 15.37 -9.88 1.99
C ALA A 37 16.88 -9.59 2.10
N ALA A 38 17.28 -8.39 2.54
CA ALA A 38 18.68 -8.01 2.75
C ALA A 38 19.39 -8.83 3.85
N THR A 39 18.65 -9.48 4.74
CA THR A 39 19.20 -10.34 5.80
C THR A 39 19.21 -11.83 5.41
N MET A 40 18.69 -12.18 4.23
CA MET A 40 18.55 -13.55 3.75
C MET A 40 19.57 -13.88 2.66
N ASP A 41 19.65 -15.16 2.28
CA ASP A 41 20.50 -15.59 1.16
C ASP A 41 19.98 -15.03 -0.17
N ALA A 42 20.73 -14.09 -0.74
CA ALA A 42 20.41 -13.46 -2.03
C ALA A 42 20.42 -14.44 -3.22
N ASN A 43 21.05 -15.62 -3.08
CA ASN A 43 21.04 -16.63 -4.14
C ASN A 43 19.78 -17.49 -4.13
N SER A 44 19.01 -17.47 -3.04
CA SER A 44 17.76 -18.22 -2.92
C SER A 44 16.74 -17.75 -3.96
N ASP A 45 16.19 -18.71 -4.72
CA ASP A 45 15.13 -18.43 -5.70
C ASP A 45 13.90 -17.79 -5.06
N LYS A 46 13.63 -18.17 -3.81
CA LYS A 46 12.56 -17.59 -2.99
C LYS A 46 12.80 -16.10 -2.71
N VAL A 47 14.02 -15.72 -2.33
CA VAL A 47 14.39 -14.33 -2.05
C VAL A 47 14.38 -13.51 -3.34
N LYS A 48 14.95 -14.03 -4.43
CA LYS A 48 14.89 -13.40 -5.76
C LYS A 48 13.47 -13.13 -6.22
N LYS A 49 12.57 -14.12 -6.07
CA LYS A 49 11.15 -13.99 -6.41
C LYS A 49 10.48 -12.91 -5.57
N ALA A 50 10.70 -12.89 -4.26
CA ALA A 50 10.14 -11.87 -3.38
C ALA A 50 10.64 -10.46 -3.74
N VAL A 51 11.93 -10.28 -4.02
CA VAL A 51 12.50 -8.99 -4.46
C VAL A 51 11.84 -8.52 -5.77
N SER A 52 11.69 -9.40 -6.76
CA SER A 52 11.00 -9.07 -8.01
C SER A 52 9.54 -8.66 -7.79
N MET A 53 8.85 -9.31 -6.85
CA MET A 53 7.47 -8.92 -6.47
C MET A 53 7.44 -7.55 -5.78
N LEU A 54 8.43 -7.22 -4.95
CA LEU A 54 8.55 -5.90 -4.33
C LEU A 54 8.84 -4.80 -5.36
N ASP A 55 9.67 -5.07 -6.36
CA ASP A 55 9.92 -4.15 -7.48
C ASP A 55 8.62 -3.88 -8.27
N LYS A 56 7.83 -4.92 -8.52
CA LYS A 56 6.52 -4.78 -9.16
C LYS A 56 5.52 -4.03 -8.28
N ALA A 57 5.52 -4.27 -6.97
CA ALA A 57 4.69 -3.53 -6.03
C ALA A 57 5.02 -2.03 -6.04
N GLU A 58 6.31 -1.68 -6.11
CA GLU A 58 6.76 -0.29 -6.22
C GLU A 58 6.35 0.36 -7.54
N ALA A 59 6.43 -0.37 -8.67
CA ALA A 59 5.94 0.10 -9.96
C ALA A 59 4.41 0.37 -9.93
N LEU A 60 3.63 -0.57 -9.40
CA LEU A 60 2.19 -0.42 -9.21
C LEU A 60 1.84 0.79 -8.33
N HIS A 61 2.63 1.07 -7.30
CA HIS A 61 2.47 2.27 -6.47
C HIS A 61 2.69 3.55 -7.29
N LYS A 62 3.76 3.61 -8.10
CA LYS A 62 4.04 4.76 -8.99
C LYS A 62 2.94 4.96 -10.04
N GLU A 63 2.26 3.89 -10.46
CA GLU A 63 1.09 3.92 -11.34
C GLU A 63 -0.23 4.30 -10.64
N GLY A 64 -0.23 4.47 -9.32
CA GLY A 64 -1.45 4.75 -8.53
C GLY A 64 -2.34 3.52 -8.26
N LYS A 65 -1.90 2.32 -8.64
CA LYS A 65 -2.59 1.04 -8.41
C LYS A 65 -2.33 0.52 -6.99
N HIS A 66 -2.80 1.27 -5.99
CA HIS A 66 -2.48 1.01 -4.59
C HIS A 66 -2.94 -0.36 -4.09
N ALA A 67 -4.13 -0.83 -4.47
CA ALA A 67 -4.62 -2.14 -4.06
C ALA A 67 -3.74 -3.28 -4.58
N ASP A 68 -3.32 -3.20 -5.85
CA ASP A 68 -2.45 -4.21 -6.46
C ASP A 68 -1.04 -4.14 -5.87
N SER A 69 -0.53 -2.94 -5.59
CA SER A 69 0.75 -2.74 -4.91
C SER A 69 0.77 -3.41 -3.53
N VAL A 70 -0.25 -3.15 -2.70
CA VAL A 70 -0.40 -3.75 -1.37
C VAL A 70 -0.49 -5.27 -1.48
N LYS A 71 -1.30 -5.80 -2.40
CA LYS A 71 -1.41 -7.25 -2.61
C LYS A 71 -0.06 -7.87 -2.96
N GLN A 72 0.63 -7.29 -3.94
CA GLN A 72 1.91 -7.81 -4.44
C GLN A 72 3.00 -7.76 -3.35
N ALA A 73 3.07 -6.69 -2.56
CA ALA A 73 4.01 -6.56 -1.44
C ALA A 73 3.70 -7.56 -0.31
N ASN A 74 2.42 -7.77 0.01
CA ASN A 74 2.01 -8.74 1.02
C ASN A 74 2.35 -10.19 0.64
N GLU A 75 2.17 -10.58 -0.62
CA GLU A 75 2.57 -11.90 -1.10
C GLU A 75 4.10 -12.09 -1.04
N ALA A 76 4.87 -11.02 -1.26
CA ALA A 76 6.32 -11.04 -1.11
C ALA A 76 6.75 -11.22 0.36
N LEU A 77 6.08 -10.51 1.29
CA LEU A 77 6.29 -10.67 2.73
C LEU A 77 5.96 -12.10 3.20
N ASP A 78 4.86 -12.68 2.73
CA ASP A 78 4.48 -14.06 3.04
C ASP A 78 5.53 -15.05 2.52
N LEU A 79 6.03 -14.85 1.30
CA LEU A 79 7.16 -15.62 0.79
C LEU A 79 8.32 -15.50 1.77
N LEU A 80 8.80 -14.29 2.08
CA LEU A 80 9.93 -14.09 2.99
C LEU A 80 9.69 -14.59 4.42
N GLY A 81 8.44 -14.91 4.80
CA GLY A 81 8.07 -15.34 6.15
C GLY A 81 7.99 -14.19 7.15
N VAL A 82 7.82 -12.96 6.65
CA VAL A 82 7.67 -11.76 7.47
C VAL A 82 6.21 -11.68 7.91
N LYS A 83 5.98 -11.62 9.22
CA LYS A 83 4.63 -11.48 9.79
C LYS A 83 4.14 -10.04 9.58
N LYS A 84 2.90 -9.91 9.14
CA LYS A 84 2.19 -8.65 8.88
C LYS A 84 1.56 -8.11 10.16
#